data_AF-A0A973HAF8-F1
#
_entry.id   AF-A0A973HAF8-F1
#
_cell.length_a   1.000
_cell.length_b   1.000
_cell.length_c   1.000
_cell.angle_alpha   90.00
_cell.angle_beta   90.00
_cell.angle_gamma   90.00
#
_symmetry.space_group_name_H-M   'P 1'
#
loop_
_entity.id
_entity.type
_entity.pdbx_description
1 polymer ?
#
loop_
_entity_poly.entity_id
_entity_poly.type
_entity_poly.pdbx_seq_one_letter_code
_entity_poly.pdbx_strand_id
1 'polypeptide(L)'
;MAGIIKGSINLMAVPKDKIINGKKGKYIPVTITVNDEQDQFGNFGPIIVEQTKEEREAKAPKTYLGNVRVVWSNGSFPDAPKFEGGPSPAKSAKTEEVEDDLPF
;
A
#
# COMPACT_ATOMS: atom_id res chain seq x y z
N MET A 1 -6.74 -18.04 -6.96
CA MET A 1 -6.92 -16.87 -6.10
C MET A 1 -7.25 -15.68 -6.97
N ALA A 2 -8.33 -14.97 -6.67
CA ALA A 2 -8.77 -13.81 -7.43
C ALA A 2 -9.66 -12.94 -6.54
N GLY A 3 -9.56 -11.64 -6.75
CA GLY A 3 -10.46 -10.65 -6.16
C GLY A 3 -10.78 -9.57 -7.16
N ILE A 4 -11.93 -8.93 -6.97
CA ILE A 4 -12.37 -7.78 -7.74
C ILE A 4 -12.35 -6.59 -6.80
N ILE A 5 -11.53 -5.61 -7.14
CA ILE A 5 -11.42 -4.34 -6.43
C ILE A 5 -11.96 -3.25 -7.36
N LYS A 6 -12.83 -2.39 -6.82
CA LYS A 6 -13.26 -1.16 -7.48
C LYS A 6 -12.60 0.02 -6.80
N GLY A 7 -12.20 1.01 -7.58
CA GLY A 7 -11.70 2.27 -7.07
C GLY A 7 -12.05 3.41 -8.02
N SER A 8 -12.05 4.63 -7.49
CA SER A 8 -12.23 5.86 -8.25
C SER A 8 -11.09 6.81 -7.95
N ILE A 9 -10.58 7.49 -8.97
CA ILE A 9 -9.48 8.45 -8.84
C ILE A 9 -9.99 9.86 -9.12
N ASN A 10 -9.66 10.79 -8.23
CA ASN A 10 -9.90 12.21 -8.42
C ASN A 10 -8.88 12.79 -9.40
N LEU A 11 -9.34 13.08 -10.62
CA LEU A 11 -8.51 13.64 -11.69
C LEU A 11 -8.00 15.06 -11.39
N MET A 12 -8.66 15.82 -10.52
CA MET A 12 -8.21 17.17 -10.13
C MET A 12 -7.01 17.12 -9.17
N ALA A 13 -6.88 16.05 -8.39
CA ALA A 13 -5.79 15.85 -7.44
C ALA A 13 -4.53 15.24 -8.08
N VAL A 14 -4.55 14.98 -9.39
CA VAL A 14 -3.45 14.34 -10.10
C VAL A 14 -2.31 15.35 -10.32
N PRO A 15 -1.12 15.13 -9.73
CA PRO A 15 0.04 15.98 -9.96
C PRO A 15 0.56 15.77 -11.39
N LYS A 16 0.49 16.81 -12.21
CA LYS A 16 0.86 16.74 -13.64
C LYS A 16 2.35 16.44 -13.84
N ASP A 17 3.17 16.80 -12.86
CA ASP A 17 4.63 16.64 -12.87
C ASP A 17 5.06 15.17 -12.74
N LYS A 18 4.22 14.31 -12.14
CA LYS A 18 4.48 12.88 -11.98
C LYS A 18 3.91 12.04 -13.12
N ILE A 19 3.35 12.69 -14.15
CA ILE A 19 2.80 11.99 -15.31
C ILE A 19 3.94 11.59 -16.26
N ILE A 20 4.01 10.31 -16.53
CA ILE A 20 4.94 9.70 -17.48
C ILE A 20 4.27 9.67 -18.86
N ASN A 21 4.90 10.30 -19.85
CA ASN A 21 4.48 10.21 -21.25
C ASN A 21 5.01 8.91 -21.85
N GLY A 22 4.18 7.88 -21.91
CA GLY A 22 4.47 6.63 -22.60
C GLY A 22 4.13 6.69 -24.09
N LYS A 23 4.56 5.69 -24.85
CA LYS A 23 4.29 5.60 -26.30
C LYS A 23 2.79 5.53 -26.65
N LYS A 24 1.96 5.01 -25.74
CA LYS A 24 0.52 4.78 -25.95
C LYS A 24 -0.39 5.70 -25.11
N GLY A 25 0.17 6.60 -24.30
CA GLY A 25 -0.63 7.44 -23.42
C GLY A 25 0.16 8.04 -22.25
N LYS A 26 -0.59 8.71 -21.37
CA LYS A 26 -0.08 9.30 -20.12
C LYS A 26 -0.35 8.37 -18.96
N TYR A 27 0.65 8.12 -18.14
CA TYR A 27 0.57 7.19 -17.01
C TYR A 27 0.97 7.91 -15.73
N ILE A 28 0.33 7.58 -14.62
CA ILE A 28 0.77 7.97 -13.29
C ILE A 28 0.94 6.71 -12.45
N PRO A 29 2.11 6.50 -11.85
CA PRO A 29 2.30 5.37 -10.97
C PRO A 29 1.50 5.58 -9.68
N VAL A 30 0.80 4.53 -9.25
CA VAL A 30 -0.04 4.57 -8.04
C VAL A 30 0.25 3.37 -7.16
N THR A 31 0.22 3.59 -5.86
CA THR A 31 0.23 2.53 -4.85
C THR A 31 -1.18 2.42 -4.27
N ILE A 32 -1.69 1.18 -4.22
CA ILE A 32 -2.98 0.88 -3.62
C ILE A 32 -2.72 0.05 -2.38
N THR A 33 -3.22 0.50 -1.24
CA THR A 33 -3.22 -0.29 -0.02
C THR A 33 -4.59 -0.96 0.12
N VAL A 34 -4.60 -2.27 0.37
CA VAL A 34 -5.79 -3.07 0.62
C VAL A 34 -5.63 -3.69 2.00
N ASN A 35 -6.45 -3.25 2.94
CA ASN A 35 -6.55 -3.77 4.28
C ASN A 35 -7.51 -4.97 4.32
N ASP A 36 -7.49 -5.73 5.41
CA ASP A 36 -8.43 -6.84 5.62
C ASP A 36 -9.82 -6.35 6.05
N GLU A 37 -9.87 -5.23 6.77
CA GLU A 37 -11.10 -4.63 7.28
C GLU A 37 -11.50 -3.38 6.49
N GLN A 38 -12.82 -3.19 6.36
CA GLN A 38 -13.37 -1.97 5.80
C GLN A 38 -13.38 -0.84 6.83
N ASP A 39 -13.16 0.39 6.37
CA ASP A 39 -13.40 1.60 7.16
C ASP A 39 -14.90 1.88 7.35
N GLN A 40 -15.22 2.94 8.09
CA GLN A 40 -16.60 3.38 8.35
C GLN A 40 -17.40 3.74 7.09
N PHE A 41 -16.72 3.91 5.96
CA PHE A 41 -17.30 4.25 4.66
C PHE A 41 -17.28 3.05 3.69
N GLY A 42 -16.96 1.84 4.16
CA GLY A 42 -16.92 0.62 3.35
C GLY A 42 -15.71 0.54 2.41
N ASN A 43 -14.63 1.28 2.67
CA ASN A 43 -13.40 1.23 1.88
C ASN A 43 -12.34 0.35 2.54
N PHE A 44 -11.59 -0.34 1.70
CA PHE A 44 -10.50 -1.23 2.12
C PHE A 44 -9.14 -0.55 2.05
N GLY A 45 -9.07 0.69 1.56
CA GLY A 45 -7.85 1.48 1.66
C GLY A 45 -7.73 2.57 0.59
N PRO A 46 -6.63 3.34 0.63
CA PRO A 46 -6.39 4.44 -0.28
C PRO A 46 -5.69 4.02 -1.58
N ILE A 47 -5.90 4.84 -2.62
CA ILE A 47 -5.06 4.95 -3.81
C ILE A 47 -4.21 6.20 -3.63
N ILE A 48 -2.89 6.05 -3.64
CA ILE A 48 -1.93 7.15 -3.54
C ILE A 48 -1.02 7.19 -4.76
N VAL A 49 -0.50 8.36 -5.10
CA VAL A 49 0.58 8.46 -6.09
C VAL A 49 1.83 7.80 -5.53
N GLU A 50 2.53 7.01 -6.36
CA GLU A 50 3.80 6.40 -5.97
C GLU A 50 4.80 7.49 -5.56
N GLN A 51 5.48 7.25 -4.45
CA GLN A 51 6.56 8.10 -3.96
C GLN A 51 7.89 7.45 -4.28
N THR A 52 8.84 8.24 -4.73
CA THR A 52 10.21 7.75 -4.89
C THR A 52 10.83 7.46 -3.52
N LYS A 53 11.97 6.76 -3.52
CA LYS A 53 12.69 6.44 -2.28
C LYS A 53 13.06 7.71 -1.52
N GLU A 54 13.50 8.73 -2.23
CA GLU A 54 13.92 10.03 -1.68
C GLU A 54 12.74 10.76 -1.04
N GLU A 55 11.57 10.77 -1.69
CA GLU A 55 10.35 11.39 -1.15
C GLU A 55 9.90 10.67 0.13
N ARG A 56 10.02 9.35 0.16
CA ARG A 56 9.70 8.55 1.36
C ARG A 56 10.67 8.82 2.50
N GLU A 57 11.97 8.93 2.23
CA GLU A 57 13.00 9.28 3.23
C GLU A 57 12.81 10.71 3.77
N ALA A 58 12.38 11.63 2.91
CA ALA A 58 12.02 12.99 3.28
C ALA A 58 10.66 13.11 3.99
N LYS A 59 9.92 12.00 4.17
CA LYS A 59 8.55 11.98 4.73
C LYS A 59 7.61 12.95 4.00
N ALA A 60 7.77 13.07 2.68
CA ALA A 60 6.92 13.91 1.86
C ALA A 60 5.44 13.51 2.03
N PRO A 61 4.51 14.48 1.94
CA PRO A 61 3.09 14.20 2.07
C PRO A 61 2.62 13.28 0.93
N LYS A 62 1.85 12.25 1.30
CA LYS A 62 1.21 11.35 0.34
C LYS A 62 0.15 12.12 -0.44
N THR A 63 0.17 11.99 -1.77
CA THR A 63 -0.93 12.49 -2.61
C THR A 63 -1.99 11.42 -2.74
N TYR A 64 -3.15 11.66 -2.13
CA TYR A 64 -4.30 10.76 -2.17
C TYR A 64 -5.14 11.02 -3.40
N LEU A 65 -5.37 9.96 -4.17
CA LEU A 65 -6.15 9.99 -5.40
C LEU A 65 -7.56 9.44 -5.20
N GLY A 66 -7.78 8.59 -4.21
CA GLY A 66 -9.09 8.05 -3.90
C GLY A 66 -9.01 6.82 -3.03
N ASN A 67 -10.05 5.99 -3.08
CA ASN A 67 -10.19 4.82 -2.23
C ASN A 67 -10.60 3.60 -3.06
N VAL A 68 -10.34 2.41 -2.50
CA VAL A 68 -10.75 1.14 -3.07
C VAL A 68 -11.75 0.40 -2.20
N ARG A 69 -12.60 -0.40 -2.84
CA ARG A 69 -13.53 -1.33 -2.23
C ARG A 69 -13.37 -2.72 -2.82
N VAL A 70 -13.32 -3.74 -1.97
CA VAL A 70 -13.36 -5.14 -2.41
C VAL A 70 -14.81 -5.51 -2.70
N VAL A 71 -15.10 -5.90 -3.93
CA VAL A 71 -16.45 -6.30 -4.38
C VAL A 71 -16.64 -7.80 -4.29
N TRP A 72 -15.56 -8.55 -4.53
CA TRP A 72 -15.56 -10.00 -4.45
C TRP A 72 -14.13 -10.49 -4.22
N SER A 73 -13.98 -11.59 -3.47
CA SER A 73 -12.69 -12.26 -3.28
C SER A 73 -12.93 -13.74 -3.02
N ASN A 74 -12.01 -14.60 -3.45
CA ASN A 74 -12.03 -16.02 -3.09
C ASN A 74 -11.43 -16.29 -1.69
N GLY A 75 -11.22 -15.25 -0.88
CA GLY A 75 -10.85 -15.34 0.54
C GLY A 75 -9.37 -15.09 0.87
N SER A 76 -8.50 -14.91 -0.12
CA SER A 76 -7.08 -14.60 0.11
C SER A 76 -6.52 -13.71 -1.01
N PHE A 77 -5.66 -12.77 -0.65
CA PHE A 77 -4.92 -11.94 -1.60
C PHE A 77 -3.72 -12.75 -2.16
N PRO A 78 -3.33 -12.58 -3.43
CA PRO A 78 -2.15 -13.25 -3.97
C PRO A 78 -0.89 -12.85 -3.19
N ASP A 79 -0.03 -13.84 -2.94
CA ASP A 79 1.29 -13.59 -2.35
C ASP A 79 2.12 -12.66 -3.24
N ALA A 80 2.82 -11.71 -2.61
CA ALA A 80 3.80 -10.91 -3.32
C ALA A 80 4.92 -11.81 -3.86
N PRO A 81 5.44 -11.54 -5.07
CA PRO A 81 6.57 -12.29 -5.60
C PRO A 81 7.75 -12.21 -4.62
N LYS A 82 8.36 -13.36 -4.35
CA LYS A 82 9.58 -13.41 -3.52
C LYS A 82 10.68 -12.65 -4.26
N PHE A 83 11.21 -11.60 -3.65
CA PHE A 83 12.34 -10.87 -4.20
C PHE A 83 13.60 -11.76 -4.12
N GLU A 84 13.91 -12.48 -5.19
CA GLU A 84 15.17 -13.22 -5.33
C GLU A 84 16.33 -12.23 -5.54
N GLY A 85 16.82 -11.60 -4.46
CA GLY A 85 18.03 -10.76 -4.55
C GLY A 85 18.22 -9.64 -3.51
N GLY A 86 17.52 -9.63 -2.39
CA GLY A 86 17.64 -8.56 -1.38
C GLY A 86 17.27 -9.05 0.01
N PRO A 87 17.77 -8.38 1.07
CA PRO A 87 17.77 -8.91 2.43
C PRO A 87 16.36 -9.28 2.88
N SER A 88 16.23 -10.50 3.41
CA SER A 88 15.01 -11.02 4.04
C SER A 88 14.35 -9.95 4.90
N PRO A 89 13.01 -9.81 4.90
CA PRO A 89 12.34 -9.02 5.90
C PRO A 89 12.78 -9.54 7.26
N ALA A 90 13.37 -8.67 8.07
CA ALA A 90 13.73 -8.97 9.43
C ALA A 90 12.50 -9.55 10.11
N LYS A 91 12.62 -10.80 10.60
CA LYS A 91 11.65 -11.37 11.54
C LYS A 91 11.46 -10.31 12.63
N SER A 92 10.25 -9.77 12.72
CA SER A 92 9.78 -9.06 13.90
C SER A 92 10.06 -9.99 15.08
N ALA A 93 11.08 -9.64 15.87
CA ALA A 93 11.42 -10.30 17.11
C ALA A 93 10.15 -10.30 17.96
N LYS A 94 9.65 -11.50 18.22
CA LYS A 94 8.67 -11.78 19.25
C LYS A 94 9.30 -11.24 20.54
N THR A 95 8.70 -10.21 21.14
CA THR A 95 9.04 -9.76 22.48
C THR A 95 8.94 -10.98 23.40
N GLU A 96 10.09 -11.51 23.78
CA GLU A 96 10.21 -12.41 24.93
C GLU A 96 9.84 -11.58 26.15
N GLU A 97 8.74 -12.00 26.76
CA GLU A 97 8.30 -11.65 28.09
C GLU A 97 9.40 -12.12 29.05
N VAL A 98 10.36 -11.24 29.33
CA VAL A 98 11.22 -11.39 30.49
C VAL A 98 10.36 -10.93 31.66
N GLU A 99 9.67 -11.90 32.26
CA GLU A 99 9.33 -11.86 33.68
C GLU A 99 10.65 -11.65 34.43
N ASP A 100 11.02 -10.38 34.62
CA ASP A 100 12.11 -9.98 35.49
C ASP A 100 11.62 -10.25 36.92
N ASP A 101 12.00 -11.44 37.36
CA ASP A 101 12.04 -11.96 38.72
C ASP A 101 12.52 -10.85 39.66
N LEU A 102 11.56 -10.09 40.22
CA LEU A 102 11.74 -9.04 41.22
C LEU A 102 12.35 -9.66 42.49
N PRO A 103 13.62 -9.41 42.82
CA PRO A 103 14.17 -9.88 44.07
C PRO A 103 13.77 -8.91 45.19
N PHE A 104 13.30 -9.48 46.31
CA PHE A 104 13.13 -8.80 47.60
C PHE A 104 14.46 -8.32 48.18
#